data_AF-A0A7K5Z810-F1
#
_entry.id   AF-A0A7K5Z810-F1
#
_cell.length_a   1.000
_cell.length_b   1.000
_cell.length_c   1.000
_cell.angle_alpha   90.00
_cell.angle_beta   90.00
_cell.angle_gamma   90.00
#
_symmetry.space_group_name_H-M   'P 1'
#
loop_
_entity.id
_entity.type
_entity.pdbx_description
1 polymer ?
#
loop_
_entity_poly.entity_id
_entity_poly.type
_entity_poly.pdbx_seq_one_letter_code
_entity_poly.pdbx_strand_id
1 'polypeptide(L)'
;LAPIRYTGVAGAPFRQEKHRRTLPPGQEETVTMTVTFAEYGPHVGDQDALKLTVAGTVEETGQVVAKELRVRLHMPELTLT
;
A
#
# COMPACT_ATOMS: atom_id res chain seq x y z
N LEU A 1 -1.64 -1.24 -4.41
CA LEU A 1 -1.22 -2.27 -3.43
C LEU A 1 -0.92 -3.55 -4.17
N ALA A 2 0.22 -4.16 -3.89
CA ALA A 2 0.66 -5.41 -4.51
C ALA A 2 1.34 -6.30 -3.45
N PRO A 3 1.37 -7.64 -3.62
CA PRO A 3 2.22 -8.48 -2.81
C PRO A 3 3.69 -8.28 -3.22
N ILE A 4 4.60 -8.44 -2.27
CA ILE A 4 6.04 -8.48 -2.52
C ILE A 4 6.62 -9.70 -1.82
N ARG A 5 7.34 -10.52 -2.57
CA ARG A 5 8.05 -11.68 -2.04
C ARG A 5 9.20 -11.22 -1.15
N TYR A 6 9.66 -12.08 -0.25
CA TYR A 6 10.85 -11.81 0.57
C TYR A 6 12.10 -11.49 -0.28
N THR A 7 12.16 -12.02 -1.51
CA THR A 7 13.21 -11.74 -2.51
C THR A 7 13.13 -10.34 -3.12
N GLY A 8 12.10 -9.55 -2.81
CA GLY A 8 11.86 -8.23 -3.36
C GLY A 8 11.06 -8.21 -4.67
N VAL A 9 10.70 -9.39 -5.22
CA VAL A 9 9.89 -9.49 -6.44
C VAL A 9 8.45 -9.07 -6.13
N ALA A 10 7.98 -8.01 -6.78
CA ALA A 10 6.59 -7.56 -6.66
C ALA A 10 5.67 -8.38 -7.58
N GLY A 11 4.53 -8.81 -7.05
CA GLY A 11 3.46 -9.42 -7.84
C GLY A 11 2.54 -8.37 -8.46
N ALA A 12 1.49 -8.86 -9.13
CA ALA A 12 0.49 -8.00 -9.75
C ALA A 12 -0.27 -7.18 -8.67
N PRO A 13 -0.59 -5.90 -8.95
CA PRO A 13 -1.41 -5.10 -8.04
C PRO A 13 -2.83 -5.63 -8.00
N PHE A 14 -3.34 -5.91 -6.80
CA PHE A 14 -4.71 -6.40 -6.59
C PHE A 14 -5.68 -5.30 -6.13
N ARG A 15 -5.16 -4.18 -5.62
CA ARG A 15 -5.97 -3.01 -5.22
C ARG A 15 -5.31 -1.73 -5.71
N GLN A 16 -6.07 -0.90 -6.40
CA GLN A 16 -5.62 0.39 -6.94
C GLN A 16 -6.73 1.42 -6.79
N GLU A 17 -6.36 2.64 -6.41
CA GLU A 17 -7.27 3.77 -6.30
C GLU A 17 -6.64 5.00 -6.91
N LYS A 18 -7.47 5.86 -7.50
CA LYS A 18 -7.05 7.14 -8.06
C LYS A 18 -7.97 8.22 -7.52
N HIS A 19 -7.37 9.24 -6.94
CA HIS A 19 -8.08 10.35 -6.32
C HIS A 19 -7.64 11.67 -6.98
N ARG A 20 -8.58 12.58 -7.20
CA ARG A 20 -8.31 13.98 -7.58
C ARG A 20 -8.90 14.86 -6.49
N ARG A 21 -8.09 15.76 -5.94
CA ARG A 21 -8.41 16.57 -4.76
C ARG A 21 -7.88 17.98 -4.94
N THR A 22 -8.53 18.91 -4.24
CA THR A 22 -8.11 20.31 -4.16
C THR A 22 -7.72 20.57 -2.72
N LEU A 23 -6.44 20.85 -2.48
CA LEU A 23 -5.90 21.09 -1.15
C LEU A 23 -5.65 22.60 -0.96
N PRO A 24 -6.35 23.27 -0.04
CA PRO A 24 -6.07 24.67 0.27
C PRO A 24 -4.69 24.85 0.91
N PRO A 25 -4.10 26.06 0.85
CA PRO A 25 -2.82 26.35 1.48
C PRO A 25 -2.82 26.03 2.98
N GLY A 26 -1.78 25.33 3.44
CA GLY A 26 -1.59 24.98 4.85
C GLY A 26 -2.54 23.91 5.39
N GLN A 27 -3.34 23.27 4.54
CA GLN A 27 -4.21 22.16 4.93
C GLN A 27 -3.55 20.81 4.68
N GLU A 28 -4.05 19.79 5.38
CA GLU A 28 -3.71 18.39 5.16
C GLU A 28 -5.01 17.61 4.87
N GLU A 29 -4.94 16.68 3.91
CA GLU A 29 -6.04 15.76 3.62
C GLU A 29 -5.54 14.32 3.75
N THR A 30 -6.29 13.50 4.47
CA THR A 30 -5.99 12.08 4.62
C THR A 30 -6.87 11.25 3.69
N VAL A 31 -6.23 10.43 2.85
CA VAL A 31 -6.91 9.43 2.02
C VAL A 31 -6.77 8.06 2.68
N THR A 32 -7.91 7.41 2.95
CA THR A 32 -7.93 6.09 3.59
C THR A 32 -8.33 5.02 2.57
N MET A 33 -7.55 3.94 2.52
CA MET A 33 -7.85 2.73 1.75
C MET A 33 -7.91 1.55 2.72
N THR A 34 -9.11 1.06 2.99
CA THR A 34 -9.33 -0.15 3.81
C THR A 34 -9.12 -1.39 2.94
N VAL A 35 -8.36 -2.35 3.45
CA VAL A 35 -8.07 -3.61 2.74
C VAL A 35 -8.35 -4.78 3.67
N THR A 36 -9.30 -5.62 3.28
CA THR A 36 -9.73 -6.77 4.08
C THR A 36 -8.84 -8.00 3.84
N PHE A 37 -8.83 -8.95 4.78
CA PHE A 37 -8.12 -10.22 4.61
C PHE A 37 -8.59 -10.98 3.36
N ALA A 38 -9.89 -10.95 3.05
CA ALA A 38 -10.40 -11.60 1.84
C ALA A 38 -9.81 -11.01 0.55
N GLU A 39 -9.47 -9.72 0.55
CA GLU A 39 -8.83 -9.05 -0.59
C GLU A 39 -7.34 -9.38 -0.69
N TYR A 40 -6.57 -9.32 0.42
CA TYR A 40 -5.11 -9.50 0.34
C TYR A 40 -4.64 -10.94 0.52
N GLY A 41 -5.39 -11.76 1.25
CA GLY A 41 -5.01 -13.12 1.65
C GLY A 41 -4.61 -14.03 0.49
N PRO A 42 -5.35 -14.09 -0.63
CA PRO A 42 -4.99 -14.92 -1.79
C PRO A 42 -3.68 -14.52 -2.48
N HIS A 43 -3.13 -13.34 -2.17
CA HIS A 43 -1.96 -12.79 -2.86
C HIS A 43 -0.66 -12.92 -2.06
N VAL A 44 -0.73 -13.34 -0.79
CA VAL A 44 0.42 -13.38 0.13
C VAL A 44 0.65 -14.79 0.67
N GLY A 45 1.89 -15.26 0.62
CA GLY A 45 2.35 -16.45 1.35
C GLY A 45 3.08 -16.11 2.66
N ASP A 46 3.66 -17.12 3.30
CA ASP A 46 4.24 -17.05 4.66
C ASP A 46 5.30 -15.96 4.87
N GLN A 47 6.09 -15.65 3.84
CA GLN A 47 7.17 -14.64 3.90
C GLN A 47 6.90 -13.43 3.01
N ASP A 48 5.69 -13.33 2.47
CA ASP A 48 5.31 -12.22 1.63
C ASP A 48 4.89 -11.03 2.48
N ALA A 49 5.10 -9.84 1.93
CA ALA A 49 4.67 -8.59 2.51
C ALA A 49 3.74 -7.87 1.52
N LEU A 50 3.09 -6.81 1.99
CA LEU A 50 2.33 -5.91 1.14
C LEU A 50 3.15 -4.67 0.82
N LYS A 51 3.08 -4.24 -0.44
CA LYS A 51 3.76 -3.05 -0.95
C LYS A 51 2.73 -2.02 -1.39
N LEU A 52 2.67 -0.91 -0.65
CA LEU A 52 1.85 0.24 -0.97
C LEU A 52 2.73 1.30 -1.66
N THR A 53 2.43 1.56 -2.93
CA THR A 53 3.04 2.66 -3.67
C THR A 53 1.99 3.75 -3.84
N VAL A 54 2.32 4.96 -3.43
CA VAL A 54 1.50 6.15 -3.61
C VAL A 54 2.29 7.14 -4.44
N ALA A 55 1.65 7.67 -5.49
CA ALA A 55 2.20 8.75 -6.30
C ALA A 55 1.15 9.83 -6.45
N GLY A 56 1.60 11.09 -6.44
CA GLY A 56 0.75 12.26 -6.62
C GLY A 56 1.46 13.26 -7.52
N THR A 57 0.67 13.97 -8.32
CA THR A 57 1.15 15.05 -9.16
C THR A 57 0.33 16.29 -8.84
N VAL A 58 1.02 17.41 -8.62
CA VAL A 58 0.39 18.74 -8.50
C VAL A 58 0.16 19.24 -9.93
N GLU A 59 -1.09 19.42 -10.33
CA GLU A 59 -1.44 19.75 -11.71
C GLU A 59 -0.95 21.15 -12.11
N GLU A 60 -0.93 22.09 -11.16
CA GLU A 60 -0.56 23.49 -11.39
C GLU A 60 0.96 23.68 -11.59
N THR A 61 1.78 22.90 -10.88
CA THR A 61 3.24 23.04 -10.90
C THR A 61 3.95 21.90 -11.63
N GLY A 62 3.24 20.80 -11.93
CA GLY A 62 3.81 19.58 -12.47
C GLY A 62 4.67 18.79 -11.47
N GLN A 63 4.74 19.21 -10.21
CA GLN A 63 5.55 18.54 -9.20
C GLN A 63 5.01 17.13 -8.94
N VAL A 64 5.91 16.14 -8.96
CA VAL A 64 5.57 14.75 -8.67
C VAL A 64 6.16 14.36 -7.32
N VAL A 65 5.34 13.72 -6.49
CA VAL A 65 5.75 13.10 -5.22
C VAL A 65 5.39 11.62 -5.25
N ALA A 66 6.28 10.78 -4.76
CA ALA A 66 6.04 9.34 -4.66
C ALA A 66 6.61 8.80 -3.36
N LYS A 67 5.89 7.84 -2.77
CA LYS A 67 6.32 7.14 -1.56
C LYS A 67 5.94 5.67 -1.66
N GLU A 68 6.87 4.82 -1.23
CA GLU A 68 6.64 3.38 -1.07
C GLU A 68 6.64 3.05 0.43
N LEU A 69 5.69 2.22 0.84
CA LEU A 69 5.62 1.62 2.17
C LEU A 69 5.51 0.10 2.05
N ARG A 70 6.26 -0.63 2.88
CA ARG A 70 6.20 -2.09 2.98
C ARG A 70 5.60 -2.47 4.32
N VAL A 71 4.58 -3.30 4.30
CA VAL A 71 3.85 -3.79 5.47
C VAL A 71 4.07 -5.29 5.59
N ARG A 72 4.74 -5.72 6.65
CA ARG A 72 4.89 -7.15 6.95
C ARG A 72 3.68 -7.64 7.71
N LEU A 73 3.15 -8.78 7.30
CA LEU A 73 2.06 -9.45 7.99
C LEU A 73 2.66 -10.31 9.10
N HIS A 74 2.20 -10.09 10.34
CA HIS A 74 2.59 -10.91 11.47
C HIS A 74 1.57 -12.03 11.64
N MET A 75 2.03 -13.28 11.51
CA MET A 75 1.25 -14.44 11.94
C MET A 75 1.35 -14.57 13.47
N PRO A 76 0.25 -14.90 14.16
CA PRO A 76 0.29 -15.15 15.59
C PRO A 76 1.20 -16.35 15.89
N GLU A 77 2.01 -16.24 16.94
CA GLU A 77 2.90 -17.32 17.37
C GLU A 77 2.09 -18.45 18.03
N LEU A 78 2.45 -19.70 17.71
CA LEU A 78 1.89 -20.87 18.39
C LEU A 78 2.81 -21.23 19.56
N THR A 79 2.33 -21.07 20.79
CA THR A 79 3.06 -21.51 21.99
C THR A 79 2.75 -22.98 22.26
N LEU A 80 3.77 -23.84 22.29
CA LEU A 80 3.66 -25.21 22.75
C LEU A 80 3.99 -25.26 24.25
N THR A 81 3.01 -25.63 25.07
CA THR A 81 3.14 -25.84 26.53
C THR A 81 3.15 -27.32 26.86
#